data_AF-A0A952TZ96-F1
#
_entry.id   AF-A0A952TZ96-F1
#
_cell.length_a   1.000
_cell.length_b   1.000
_cell.length_c   1.000
_cell.angle_alpha   90.00
_cell.angle_beta   90.00
_cell.angle_gamma   90.00
#
_symmetry.space_group_name_H-M   'P 1'
#
loop_
_entity.id
_entity.type
_entity.pdbx_description
1 polymer ?
#
loop_
_entity_poly.entity_id
_entity_poly.type
_entity_poly.pdbx_seq_one_letter_code
_entity_poly.pdbx_strand_id
1 'polypeptide(L)'
;MAYGQQAKAALVEWAEANGVTPAEFREKTGCSYMHAWKLLRGNKFPTKDTVARLLAAYGPAPAQLVSDALQGVGPAVQQKP
;
A
#
# COMPACT_ATOMS: atom_id res chain seq x y z
N MET A 1 -0.86 -12.22 -13.86
CA MET A 1 -0.36 -10.82 -13.72
C MET A 1 -1.37 -9.87 -13.02
N ALA A 2 -2.38 -10.37 -12.29
CA ALA A 2 -3.44 -9.52 -11.70
C ALA A 2 -3.08 -8.92 -10.32
N TYR A 3 -2.28 -9.62 -9.52
CA TYR A 3 -2.01 -9.27 -8.10
C TYR A 3 -1.27 -7.94 -7.91
N GLY A 4 -0.34 -7.61 -8.81
CA GLY A 4 0.33 -6.32 -8.77
C GLY A 4 -0.63 -5.15 -8.99
N GLN A 5 -1.65 -5.29 -9.85
CA GLN A 5 -2.63 -4.23 -10.06
C GLN A 5 -3.54 -4.06 -8.85
N GLN A 6 -3.94 -5.15 -8.19
CA GLN A 6 -4.71 -5.10 -6.96
C GLN A 6 -3.93 -4.38 -5.85
N ALA A 7 -2.65 -4.67 -5.67
CA ALA A 7 -1.83 -4.01 -4.65
C ALA A 7 -1.65 -2.51 -4.90
N LYS A 8 -1.57 -2.10 -6.17
CA LYS A 8 -1.57 -0.67 -6.55
C LYS A 8 -2.88 -0.01 -6.16
N ALA A 9 -4.01 -0.57 -6.59
CA ALA A 9 -5.33 -0.01 -6.31
C ALA A 9 -5.55 0.09 -4.80
N ALA A 10 -5.23 -0.96 -4.07
CA ALA A 10 -5.37 -1.02 -2.61
C ALA A 10 -4.55 0.09 -1.91
N LEU A 11 -3.30 0.33 -2.33
CA LEU A 11 -2.48 1.41 -1.79
C LEU A 11 -3.03 2.80 -2.13
N VAL A 12 -3.53 3.00 -3.35
CA VAL A 12 -4.11 4.27 -3.81
C VAL A 12 -5.40 4.57 -3.05
N GLU A 13 -6.34 3.62 -3.01
CA GLU A 13 -7.61 3.74 -2.30
C GLU A 13 -7.40 4.01 -0.82
N TRP A 14 -6.48 3.29 -0.18
CA TRP A 14 -6.14 3.54 1.21
C TRP A 14 -5.60 4.96 1.41
N ALA A 15 -4.69 5.42 0.54
CA ALA A 15 -4.11 6.75 0.65
C ALA A 15 -5.16 7.85 0.44
N GLU A 16 -6.06 7.68 -0.52
CA GLU A 16 -7.17 8.60 -0.77
C GLU A 16 -8.15 8.64 0.41
N ALA A 17 -8.55 7.48 0.93
CA ALA A 17 -9.45 7.38 2.08
C ALA A 17 -8.89 7.99 3.37
N ASN A 18 -7.56 8.01 3.52
CA ASN A 18 -6.87 8.57 4.69
C ASN A 18 -6.27 9.96 4.44
N GLY A 19 -6.49 10.56 3.27
CA GLY A 19 -5.94 11.87 2.92
C GLY A 19 -4.41 11.93 2.86
N VAL A 20 -3.75 10.79 2.63
CA VAL A 20 -2.29 10.69 2.66
C VAL A 20 -1.71 11.29 1.38
N THR A 21 -0.97 12.39 1.55
CA THR A 21 -0.30 13.06 0.42
C THR A 21 1.06 12.41 0.13
N PRO A 22 1.61 12.55 -1.09
CA PRO A 22 2.97 12.10 -1.40
C PRO A 22 4.05 12.77 -0.53
N ALA A 23 3.78 13.99 -0.04
CA ALA A 23 4.67 14.69 0.89
C ALA A 23 4.68 14.00 2.26
N GLU A 24 3.51 13.77 2.85
CA GLU A 24 3.41 13.08 4.14
C GLU A 24 3.96 11.65 4.06
N PHE A 25 3.62 10.93 3.00
CA PHE A 25 4.09 9.56 2.79
C PHE A 25 5.61 9.49 2.80
N ARG A 26 6.28 10.43 2.13
CA ARG A 26 7.75 10.50 2.11
C ARG A 26 8.31 10.73 3.51
N GLU A 27 7.67 11.59 4.31
CA GLU A 27 8.16 11.99 5.63
C GLU A 27 8.08 10.84 6.61
N LYS A 28 6.98 10.07 6.57
CA LYS A 28 6.79 8.93 7.47
C LYS A 28 7.54 7.67 7.02
N THR A 29 7.68 7.44 5.71
CA THR A 29 8.29 6.20 5.17
C THR A 29 9.77 6.34 4.77
N GLY A 30 10.30 7.55 4.75
CA GLY A 30 11.69 7.85 4.35
C GLY A 30 12.01 7.55 2.90
N CYS A 31 11.00 7.37 2.02
CA CYS A 31 11.24 7.21 0.58
C CYS A 31 11.34 8.56 -0.13
N SER A 32 11.87 8.58 -1.36
CA SER A 32 11.94 9.83 -2.13
C SER A 32 10.55 10.30 -2.55
N TYR A 33 10.36 11.62 -2.68
CA TYR A 33 9.08 12.19 -3.09
C TYR A 33 8.57 11.62 -4.43
N MET A 34 9.46 11.49 -5.41
CA MET A 34 9.15 10.86 -6.71
C MET A 34 8.70 9.40 -6.56
N HIS A 35 9.27 8.66 -5.60
CA HIS A 35 8.87 7.29 -5.34
C HIS A 35 7.49 7.23 -4.68
N ALA A 36 7.26 8.05 -3.65
CA ALA A 36 5.96 8.18 -2.99
C ALA A 36 4.86 8.56 -3.99
N TRP A 37 5.10 9.57 -4.83
CA TRP A 37 4.15 10.01 -5.85
C TRP A 37 3.82 8.89 -6.84
N LYS A 38 4.82 8.13 -7.30
CA LYS A 38 4.58 7.00 -8.23
C LYS A 38 3.76 5.87 -7.58
N LEU A 39 3.96 5.60 -6.30
CA LEU A 39 3.17 4.60 -5.56
C LEU A 39 1.72 5.05 -5.38
N LEU A 40 1.52 6.27 -4.87
CA LEU A 40 0.18 6.81 -4.56
C LEU A 40 -0.65 7.17 -5.80
N ARG A 41 -0.05 7.17 -7.00
CA ARG A 41 -0.77 7.31 -8.28
C ARG A 41 -0.94 5.99 -9.04
N GLY A 42 -0.53 4.86 -8.47
CA GLY A 42 -0.59 3.56 -9.16
C GLY A 42 0.39 3.41 -10.33
N ASN A 43 1.31 4.37 -10.52
CA ASN A 43 2.34 4.36 -11.56
C ASN A 43 3.47 3.37 -11.26
N LYS A 44 3.60 2.91 -10.00
CA LYS A 44 4.59 1.91 -9.58
C LYS A 44 3.95 0.84 -8.70
N PHE A 45 4.40 -0.40 -8.85
CA PHE A 45 3.95 -1.51 -8.00
C PHE A 45 4.56 -1.38 -6.61
N PRO A 46 3.76 -1.52 -5.53
CA PRO A 46 4.30 -1.68 -4.19
C PRO A 46 5.11 -2.98 -4.09
N THR A 47 6.14 -2.98 -3.24
CA THR A 47 7.00 -4.14 -2.99
C THR A 47 6.91 -4.56 -1.52
N LYS A 48 7.57 -5.67 -1.16
CA LYS A 48 7.73 -6.05 0.25
C LYS A 48 8.38 -4.94 1.10
N ASP A 49 9.29 -4.16 0.51
CA ASP A 49 9.88 -2.97 1.16
C ASP A 49 8.82 -1.88 1.39
N THR A 50 7.91 -1.66 0.43
CA THR A 50 6.77 -0.76 0.63
C THR A 50 5.89 -1.21 1.78
N VAL A 51 5.60 -2.50 1.89
CA VAL A 51 4.82 -3.08 3.00
C VAL A 51 5.53 -2.87 4.34
N ALA A 52 6.83 -3.14 4.42
CA ALA A 52 7.61 -2.93 5.64
C ALA A 52 7.62 -1.46 6.09
N ARG A 53 7.75 -0.53 5.13
CA ARG A 53 7.68 0.91 5.41
C ARG A 53 6.29 1.35 5.86
N LEU A 54 5.23 0.84 5.23
CA LEU A 54 3.84 1.09 5.64
C LEU A 54 3.60 0.61 7.07
N LEU A 55 4.08 -0.60 7.40
CA LEU A 55 3.96 -1.17 8.73
C LEU A 55 4.62 -0.29 9.79
N ALA A 56 5.83 0.21 9.51
CA ALA A 56 6.56 1.08 10.41
C ALA A 56 5.95 2.49 10.55
N ALA A 57 5.44 3.04 9.45
CA ALA A 57 4.99 4.43 9.37
C ALA A 57 3.52 4.66 9.75
N TYR A 58 2.66 3.72 9.36
CA TYR A 58 1.20 3.83 9.44
C TYR A 58 0.55 2.67 10.20
N GLY A 59 1.33 1.68 10.61
CA GLY A 59 0.86 0.51 11.35
C GLY A 59 0.37 -0.64 10.47
N PRO A 60 -0.18 -1.69 11.10
CA PRO A 60 -0.45 -2.97 10.42
C PRO A 60 -1.60 -2.91 9.40
N ALA A 61 -2.59 -2.04 9.60
CA ALA A 61 -3.78 -2.00 8.74
C ALA A 61 -3.46 -1.75 7.24
N PRO A 62 -2.75 -0.67 6.85
CA PRO A 62 -2.37 -0.48 5.45
C PRO A 62 -1.35 -1.49 4.94
N ALA A 63 -0.43 -1.92 5.81
CA ALA A 63 0.59 -2.89 5.44
C ALA A 63 -0.05 -4.23 5.05
N GLN A 64 -1.02 -4.69 5.84
CA GLN A 64 -1.74 -5.94 5.58
C GLN A 64 -2.55 -5.86 4.30
N LEU A 65 -3.28 -4.76 4.09
CA LEU A 65 -4.08 -4.53 2.88
C LEU A 65 -3.24 -4.60 1.60
N VAL A 66 -2.05 -4.00 1.60
CA VAL A 66 -1.12 -4.07 0.45
C VAL A 66 -0.45 -5.45 0.34
N SER A 67 -0.12 -6.08 1.48
CA SER A 67 0.50 -7.41 1.52
C SER A 67 -0.44 -8.50 0.98
N ASP A 68 -1.69 -8.49 1.42
CA ASP A 68 -2.74 -9.41 0.99
C ASP A 68 -2.93 -9.31 -0.53
N ALA A 69 -3.04 -8.08 -1.03
CA ALA A 69 -3.15 -7.81 -2.46
C ALA A 69 -1.92 -8.25 -3.27
N LEU A 70 -0.70 -8.17 -2.70
CA LEU A 70 0.53 -8.68 -3.33
C LEU A 70 0.58 -10.22 -3.38
N GLN A 71 -0.02 -10.87 -2.39
CA GLN A 71 -0.09 -12.33 -2.29
C GLN A 71 -1.30 -12.91 -3.05
N GLY A 72 -2.19 -12.06 -3.56
CA GLY A 72 -3.44 -12.48 -4.17
C GLY A 72 -4.46 -13.03 -3.17
N VAL A 73 -4.24 -12.76 -1.89
CA VAL A 73 -5.23 -12.95 -0.85
C VAL A 73 -6.18 -11.78 -1.02
N GLY A 74 -7.35 -12.01 -1.63
CA GLY A 74 -8.43 -11.01 -1.58
C GLY A 74 -8.73 -10.65 -0.11
N PRO A 75 -9.38 -9.49 0.17
CA PRO A 75 -9.70 -9.11 1.55
C PRO A 75 -10.29 -10.34 2.23
N ALA A 76 -9.68 -10.75 3.34
CA ALA A 76 -10.08 -11.93 4.08
C ALA A 76 -11.54 -11.76 4.51
N VAL A 77 -12.47 -12.13 3.63
CA VAL A 77 -13.79 -12.57 4.01
C VAL A 77 -13.48 -13.76 4.90
N GLN A 78 -13.64 -13.53 6.20
CA GLN A 78 -13.63 -14.55 7.21
C GLN A 78 -14.45 -15.73 6.69
N GLN A 79 -13.78 -16.79 6.22
CA GLN A 79 -14.40 -18.10 6.18
C GLN A 79 -14.53 -18.53 7.63
N LYS A 80 -15.64 -18.12 8.25
CA LYS A 80 -16.13 -18.71 9.48
C LYS A 80 -16.71 -20.09 9.11
N PRO A 81 -16.42 -21.15 9.89
CA PRO A 81 -16.73 -22.54 9.56
C PRO A 81 -18.21 -22.82 9.33
#